data_AF-A0A0B6Z8Q9-F1
#
_entry.id   AF-A0A0B6Z8Q9-F1
#
_cell.length_a   1.000
_cell.length_b   1.000
_cell.length_c   1.000
_cell.angle_alpha   90.00
_cell.angle_beta   90.00
_cell.angle_gamma   90.00
#
_symmetry.space_group_name_H-M   'P 1'
#
loop_
_entity.id
_entity.type
_entity.pdbx_description
1 polymer ?
#
loop_
_entity_poly.entity_id
_entity_poly.type
_entity_poly.pdbx_seq_one_letter_code
_entity_poly.pdbx_strand_id
1 'polypeptide(L)' 'YSSTGEEYDYQASSPDEKALVEASCKYGIIYHGTNDNIQEVTFHQHMRKFKLLHTLPFDPVRKRMSVIIQDEI' A
#
# COMPACT_ATOMS: atom_id res chain seq x y z
N TYR A 1 6.80 -8.25 -14.47
CA TYR A 1 7.10 -9.43 -13.65
C TYR A 1 7.55 -8.94 -12.29
N SER A 2 6.79 -9.21 -11.24
CA SER A 2 7.22 -8.98 -9.85
C SER A 2 8.48 -9.82 -9.61
N SER A 3 9.44 -9.27 -8.89
CA SER A 3 10.73 -9.93 -8.61
C SER A 3 10.59 -11.22 -7.79
N THR A 4 9.39 -11.48 -7.25
CA THR A 4 9.07 -12.62 -6.37
C THR A 4 8.39 -13.78 -7.10
N GLY A 5 7.98 -13.63 -8.36
CA GLY A 5 7.24 -14.66 -9.11
C GLY A 5 5.79 -14.84 -8.64
N GLU A 6 5.34 -14.08 -7.64
CA GLU A 6 3.96 -14.07 -7.16
C GLU A 6 3.13 -13.03 -7.93
N GLU A 7 1.98 -13.46 -8.43
CA GLU A 7 1.02 -12.61 -9.10
C GLU A 7 0.02 -12.06 -8.08
N TYR A 8 0.02 -10.74 -7.90
CA TYR A 8 -0.92 -10.05 -7.00
C TYR A 8 -2.11 -9.55 -7.80
N ASP A 9 -3.33 -9.97 -7.42
CA ASP A 9 -4.57 -9.36 -7.87
C ASP A 9 -5.04 -8.32 -6.85
N TYR A 10 -4.67 -7.06 -7.07
CA TYR A 10 -5.03 -5.96 -6.18
C TYR A 10 -6.49 -5.54 -6.38
N GLN A 11 -7.17 -5.29 -5.26
CA GLN A 11 -8.54 -4.75 -5.22
C GLN A 11 -8.52 -3.41 -4.49
N ALA A 12 -9.19 -2.40 -5.05
CA ALA A 12 -9.28 -1.06 -4.46
C ALA A 12 -10.66 -0.45 -4.71
N SER A 13 -11.04 0.52 -3.88
CA SER A 13 -12.33 1.22 -4.00
C SER A 13 -12.38 2.19 -5.18
N SER A 14 -11.22 2.61 -5.70
CA SER A 14 -11.12 3.41 -6.91
C SER A 14 -10.13 2.81 -7.93
N PRO A 15 -10.35 3.03 -9.24
CA PRO A 15 -9.45 2.54 -10.28
C PRO A 15 -8.06 3.19 -10.21
N ASP A 16 -7.98 4.45 -9.75
CA ASP A 16 -6.72 5.18 -9.63
C ASP A 16 -5.82 4.60 -8.54
N GLU A 17 -6.40 4.23 -7.39
CA GLU A 17 -5.69 3.54 -6.30
C GLU A 17 -5.16 2.18 -6.77
N LYS A 18 -5.98 1.40 -7.49
CA LYS A 18 -5.56 0.09 -8.03
C LYS A 18 -4.36 0.27 -8.98
N ALA A 19 -4.46 1.20 -9.93
CA ALA A 19 -3.40 1.47 -10.89
C ALA A 19 -2.08 1.89 -10.21
N LEU A 20 -2.16 2.69 -9.14
CA LEU A 20 -0.98 3.11 -8.38
C LEU A 20 -0.25 1.93 -7.72
N VAL A 21 -0.99 1.02 -7.08
CA VAL A 21 -0.41 -0.15 -6.40
C VAL A 21 0.13 -1.17 -7.41
N GLU A 22 -0.58 -1.41 -8.52
CA GLU A 22 -0.11 -2.27 -9.60
C GLU A 22 1.19 -1.75 -10.24
N ALA A 23 1.27 -0.44 -10.50
CA ALA A 23 2.48 0.18 -11.00
C ALA A 23 3.63 0.04 -9.99
N SER A 24 3.39 0.32 -8.72
CA SER A 24 4.37 0.17 -7.64
C SER A 24 4.93 -1.27 -7.58
N CYS A 25 4.06 -2.27 -7.69
CA CYS A 25 4.44 -3.69 -7.73
C CYS A 25 5.36 -3.99 -8.93
N LYS A 26 5.06 -3.45 -10.12
CA LYS A 26 5.91 -3.59 -11.32
C LYS A 26 7.32 -3.00 -11.13
N TYR A 27 7.47 -2.01 -10.26
CA TYR A 27 8.75 -1.38 -9.93
C TYR A 27 9.42 -1.95 -8.67
N GLY A 28 8.94 -3.09 -8.15
CA GLY A 28 9.57 -3.77 -7.00
C GLY A 28 9.18 -3.21 -5.63
N ILE A 29 8.12 -2.39 -5.57
CA ILE A 29 7.47 -1.95 -4.33
C ILE A 29 6.18 -2.76 -4.18
N ILE A 30 6.23 -3.81 -3.37
CA ILE A 30 5.16 -4.81 -3.31
C ILE A 30 4.37 -4.61 -2.02
N TYR A 31 3.06 -4.42 -2.12
CA TYR A 31 2.17 -4.37 -0.96
C TYR A 31 1.58 -5.76 -0.72
N HIS A 32 1.81 -6.33 0.46
CA HIS A 32 1.39 -7.70 0.79
C HIS A 32 -0.01 -7.78 1.41
N GLY A 33 -0.59 -6.63 1.76
CA GLY A 33 -1.86 -6.53 2.47
C GLY A 33 -1.67 -6.00 3.88
N THR A 34 -2.72 -6.20 4.70
CA THR A 34 -2.75 -5.74 6.07
C THR A 34 -3.10 -6.87 7.03
N ASN A 35 -2.47 -6.86 8.20
CA ASN A 35 -2.78 -7.75 9.32
C ASN A 35 -2.78 -6.93 10.61
N ASP A 36 -3.88 -6.92 11.37
CA ASP A 36 -4.02 -6.16 12.62
C ASP A 36 -3.58 -4.68 12.55
N ASN A 37 -3.97 -3.99 11.47
CA ASN A 37 -3.58 -2.61 11.13
C ASN A 37 -2.10 -2.42 10.76
N ILE A 38 -1.31 -3.49 10.68
CA ILE A 38 0.05 -3.46 10.16
C ILE A 38 -0.03 -3.58 8.63
N GLN A 39 0.57 -2.63 7.92
CA GLN A 39 0.73 -2.63 6.47
C GLN A 39 2.08 -3.26 6.15
N GLU A 40 2.10 -4.32 5.35
CA GLU A 40 3.32 -5.02 4.98
C GLU A 40 3.72 -4.65 3.54
N VAL A 41 4.92 -4.08 3.38
CA VAL A 41 5.42 -3.59 2.09
C VAL A 41 6.86 -4.06 1.89
N THR A 42 7.16 -4.72 0.78
CA THR A 42 8.55 -4.92 0.35
C THR A 42 9.03 -3.70 -0.41
N PHE A 43 10.13 -3.11 0.06
CA PHE A 43 10.80 -1.98 -0.59
C PHE A 43 12.31 -2.25 -0.63
N HIS A 44 12.92 -2.13 -1.80
CA HIS A 44 14.34 -2.48 -2.02
C HIS A 44 14.72 -3.87 -1.47
N GLN A 45 13.90 -4.89 -1.73
CA GLN A 45 14.10 -6.27 -1.23
C GLN A 45 14.02 -6.44 0.30
N HIS A 46 13.68 -5.39 1.04
CA HIS A 46 13.46 -5.45 2.49
C HIS A 46 11.97 -5.33 2.81
N MET A 47 11.47 -6.25 3.63
CA MET A 47 10.12 -6.17 4.16
C MET A 47 10.05 -5.08 5.23
N ARG A 48 9.13 -4.13 5.06
CA ARG A 48 8.82 -3.05 6.00
C ARG A 48 7.41 -3.23 6.52
N LYS A 49 7.22 -2.91 7.80
CA LYS A 49 5.94 -2.98 8.48
C LYS A 49 5.59 -1.60 9.01
N PHE A 50 4.42 -1.10 8.66
CA PHE A 50 3.93 0.20 9.12
C PHE A 50 2.64 0.01 9.90
N LYS A 51 2.56 0.53 11.12
CA LYS A 51 1.31 0.49 11.88
C LYS A 51 0.42 1.64 11.44
N LEU A 52 -0.74 1.34 10.86
CA LEU A 52 -1.76 2.33 10.52
C LEU A 52 -2.44 2.81 11.80
N LEU A 53 -2.20 4.08 12.15
CA LEU A 53 -2.80 4.71 13.33
C LEU A 53 -4.16 5.33 13.00
N HIS A 54 -4.27 5.94 11.82
CA HIS A 54 -5.49 6.62 11.40
C HIS A 54 -5.60 6.76 9.90
N THR A 55 -6.83 6.69 9.38
CA THR A 55 -7.16 6.97 7.99
C THR A 55 -8.11 8.16 7.92
N LEU A 56 -7.70 9.20 7.21
CA LEU A 56 -8.54 10.31 6.82
C LEU A 56 -9.03 10.02 5.39
N PRO A 57 -10.28 9.53 5.21
CA PRO A 57 -10.77 9.10 3.91
C PRO A 57 -10.78 10.26 2.91
N PHE A 58 -10.93 9.92 1.64
CA PHE A 58 -11.05 10.90 0.58
C PHE A 58 -12.24 11.84 0.86
N ASP A 59 -11.97 13.14 0.78
CA ASP A 59 -12.95 14.20 0.94
C ASP A 59 -12.91 15.08 -0.33
N PRO A 60 -14.05 15.26 -1.04
CA PRO A 60 -14.09 16.00 -2.31
C PRO A 60 -13.82 17.50 -2.16
N VAL A 61 -14.04 18.08 -0.98
CA VAL A 61 -13.69 19.48 -0.68
C VAL A 61 -12.19 19.60 -0.45
N ARG A 62 -11.59 18.66 0.28
CA ARG A 62 -10.13 18.63 0.54
C ARG A 62 -9.32 18.08 -0.64
N LYS A 63 -9.96 17.37 -1.57
CA LYS A 63 -9.38 16.72 -2.76
C LYS A 63 -8.20 15.78 -2.44
N ARG A 64 -8.21 15.15 -1.27
CA ARG A 64 -7.13 14.25 -0.83
C ARG A 64 -7.63 13.20 0.17
N MET A 65 -6.95 12.05 0.15
CA MET A 65 -6.92 11.07 1.23
C MET A 65 -5.60 11.22 1.99
N SER A 66 -5.58 10.90 3.28
CA SER A 66 -4.34 10.89 4.07
C SER A 66 -4.38 9.77 5.10
N VAL A 67 -3.22 9.24 5.45
CA VAL A 67 -3.07 8.25 6.54
C VAL A 67 -2.02 8.73 7.51
N ILE A 68 -2.16 8.34 8.77
CA ILE A 68 -1.14 8.50 9.79
C ILE A 68 -0.59 7.11 10.08
N ILE A 69 0.71 6.95 9.90
CA ILE A 69 1.43 5.71 10.16
C ILE A 69 2.46 5.93 11.26
N GLN A 70 2.75 4.87 12.00
CA GLN A 70 3.96 4.77 12.79
C GLN A 70 4.97 3.93 11.99
N ASP A 71 6.12 4.54 11.72
CA ASP A 71 7.31 3.84 11.23
C ASP A 71 7.96 3.07 12.39
N GLU A 72 8.47 1.88 12.09
CA GLU A 72 9.12 0.95 13.01
C GLU A 72 8.29 0.37 14.18
N ILE A 73 8.18 -0.97 14.15
CA ILE A 73 8.76 -1.83 15.21
C ILE A 73 10.10 -2.32 14.66
#